data_AF-A0A7K3L3Z1-F1
#
_entry.id   AF-A0A7K3L3Z1-F1
#
_cell.length_a   1.000
_cell.length_b   1.000
_cell.length_c   1.000
_cell.angle_alpha   90.00
_cell.angle_beta   90.00
_cell.angle_gamma   90.00
#
_symmetry.space_group_name_H-M   'P 1'
#
loop_
_entity.id
_entity.type
_entity.pdbx_description
1 polymer ?
#
loop_
_entity_poly.entity_id
_entity_poly.type
_entity_poly.pdbx_seq_one_letter_code
_entity_poly.pdbx_strand_id
1 'polypeptide(L)'
;LAARARSDGERALAAAALAPIAAAAPAAEEAGLSFSRLMALLGSRAVAVSLRVDPAESEVDAGEQPTSGEGGADLARRLSTVAAGTSERGACPAVAAGEEGAPSTANAAEAEARLAGVVGEENPAVAEAPPGAARPSGALPVVLFTTLERAGRLGAGAAYGLIVCGLNSAERPVRAAEDARATLLAKLGAAAPVDALASQRRRFRDALEAARAVVVLERALNGVGAEPRYPATLFEEAVDCYRADVRSDVGMNRDLAIPEALVPQVSTLAENRFVYGACGTDEQPAGLVAPLPRTGAIGEAMAPFITLPRGVESVTREGLDLSPSAIESYLDCPYRWFVQRRLSLDAPDEGFGSLERGTFVHEVLQSFYLRLHEEGMERVTAEGRERALALIDEVFDAACAAQATRRPGHRYVPADRRERDLREALRPQLARYVAAEASFLPGFVPTYLEWSYGQDGGVPYAGHWIVGTVDRIDVDGEGRAVVIDYKTSLGPAYHLHGREEEPGAPFALPRKMQALIYARVVERLLGVRVVATLYVNPLRQAVAGAFDARSLDAAAMPGLDPARSRVPYGAVGSFPELLARAEEEVARRLAALAAGDVRPNPSDKDACRWCPAVICERRL
;
A
#
# COMPACT_ATOMS: atom_id res chain seq x y z
N LEU A 1 -53.35 -26.56 -19.59
CA LEU A 1 -53.10 -26.99 -20.99
C LEU A 1 -54.20 -27.93 -21.52
N ALA A 2 -54.55 -29.03 -20.83
CA ALA A 2 -55.62 -29.95 -21.27
C ALA A 2 -57.01 -29.28 -21.46
N ALA A 3 -57.36 -28.29 -20.65
CA ALA A 3 -58.62 -27.54 -20.79
C ALA A 3 -58.67 -26.61 -22.03
N ARG A 4 -57.56 -26.44 -22.76
CA ARG A 4 -57.47 -25.58 -23.97
C ARG A 4 -57.22 -26.35 -25.27
N ALA A 5 -57.17 -27.68 -25.23
CA ALA A 5 -56.94 -28.54 -26.40
C ALA A 5 -58.23 -28.77 -27.20
N ARG A 6 -58.18 -28.61 -28.52
CA ARG A 6 -59.36 -28.65 -29.42
C ARG A 6 -59.60 -30.03 -30.03
N SER A 7 -58.66 -30.97 -29.91
CA SER A 7 -58.84 -32.36 -30.35
C SER A 7 -58.34 -33.37 -29.31
N ASP A 8 -58.84 -34.61 -29.38
CA ASP A 8 -58.43 -35.68 -28.47
C ASP A 8 -56.96 -36.11 -28.68
N GLY A 9 -56.40 -35.89 -29.89
CA GLY A 9 -54.97 -36.07 -30.15
C GLY A 9 -54.09 -35.05 -29.43
N GLU A 10 -54.51 -33.78 -29.37
CA GLU A 10 -53.81 -32.73 -28.60
C GLU A 10 -53.89 -32.96 -27.08
N ARG A 11 -55.00 -33.54 -26.59
CA ARG A 11 -55.13 -33.93 -25.18
C ARG A 11 -54.21 -35.09 -24.83
N ALA A 12 -54.08 -36.09 -25.70
CA ALA A 12 -53.15 -37.21 -25.50
C ALA A 12 -51.68 -36.75 -25.54
N LEU A 13 -51.33 -35.83 -26.45
CA LEU A 13 -49.98 -35.26 -26.55
C LEU A 13 -49.63 -34.38 -25.34
N ALA A 14 -50.58 -33.58 -24.86
CA ALA A 14 -50.41 -32.76 -23.65
C ALA A 14 -50.33 -33.61 -22.38
N ALA A 15 -51.09 -34.70 -22.29
CA ALA A 15 -51.03 -35.64 -21.17
C ALA A 15 -49.70 -36.43 -21.16
N ALA A 16 -49.20 -36.86 -22.32
CA ALA A 16 -47.90 -37.53 -22.46
C ALA A 16 -46.72 -36.59 -22.18
N ALA A 17 -46.81 -35.31 -22.57
CA ALA A 17 -45.79 -34.30 -22.29
C ALA A 17 -45.74 -33.85 -20.81
N LEU A 18 -46.87 -33.94 -20.09
CA LEU A 18 -46.97 -33.54 -18.69
C LEU A 18 -46.76 -34.68 -17.69
N ALA A 19 -46.91 -35.95 -18.10
CA ALA A 19 -46.73 -37.12 -17.23
C ALA A 19 -45.33 -37.22 -16.57
N PRO A 20 -44.21 -36.91 -17.26
CA PRO A 20 -42.88 -36.91 -16.61
C PRO A 20 -42.71 -35.76 -15.61
N ILE A 21 -43.35 -34.62 -15.87
CA ILE A 21 -43.26 -33.40 -15.06
C ILE A 21 -44.06 -33.55 -13.76
N ALA A 22 -45.25 -34.18 -13.83
CA ALA A 22 -46.04 -34.50 -12.65
C ALA A 22 -45.41 -35.59 -11.77
N ALA A 23 -44.65 -36.52 -12.36
CA ALA A 23 -43.93 -37.56 -11.62
C ALA A 23 -42.65 -37.05 -10.93
N ALA A 24 -42.04 -35.97 -11.43
CA ALA A 24 -40.81 -35.39 -10.90
C ALA A 24 -41.04 -34.27 -9.86
N ALA A 25 -42.25 -33.72 -9.76
CA ALA A 25 -42.59 -32.61 -8.87
C ALA A 25 -42.31 -32.88 -7.37
N PRO A 26 -42.56 -34.07 -6.80
CA PRO A 26 -42.29 -34.32 -5.38
C PRO A 26 -40.79 -34.39 -5.03
N ALA A 27 -39.91 -34.69 -6.00
CA ALA A 27 -38.47 -34.81 -5.77
C ALA A 27 -37.74 -33.45 -5.84
N ALA A 28 -38.40 -32.41 -6.37
CA ALA A 28 -37.84 -31.07 -6.49
C ALA A 28 -38.07 -30.18 -5.25
N GLU A 29 -39.02 -30.56 -4.38
CA GLU A 29 -39.39 -29.79 -3.17
C GLU A 29 -38.38 -29.96 -2.01
N GLU A 30 -37.59 -31.05 -1.99
CA GLU A 30 -36.62 -31.34 -0.91
C GLU A 30 -35.17 -30.87 -1.19
N ALA A 31 -34.86 -30.35 -2.38
CA ALA A 31 -33.47 -30.10 -2.79
C ALA A 31 -33.18 -28.61 -3.01
N GLY A 32 -32.93 -27.87 -1.93
CA GLY A 32 -32.21 -26.59 -2.01
C GLY A 32 -30.84 -26.80 -2.66
N LEU A 33 -30.56 -26.06 -3.74
CA LEU A 33 -29.39 -26.27 -4.61
C LEU A 33 -28.23 -25.35 -4.20
N SER A 34 -27.11 -25.91 -3.71
CA SER A 34 -25.82 -25.21 -3.58
C SER A 34 -24.97 -25.35 -4.86
N PHE A 35 -24.00 -24.46 -5.09
CA PHE A 35 -23.05 -24.54 -6.22
C PHE A 35 -22.30 -25.89 -6.27
N SER A 36 -21.96 -26.47 -5.12
CA SER A 36 -21.37 -27.80 -5.02
C SER A 36 -22.31 -28.92 -5.46
N ARG A 37 -23.64 -28.79 -5.20
CA ARG A 37 -24.66 -29.68 -5.77
C ARG A 37 -24.88 -29.47 -7.26
N LEU A 38 -24.76 -28.24 -7.78
CA LEU A 38 -24.78 -27.95 -9.22
C LEU A 38 -23.61 -28.66 -9.92
N MET A 39 -22.40 -28.56 -9.38
CA MET A 39 -21.23 -29.27 -9.90
C MET A 39 -21.36 -30.80 -9.76
N ALA A 40 -21.99 -31.29 -8.68
CA ALA A 40 -22.31 -32.71 -8.53
C ALA A 40 -23.39 -33.20 -9.54
N LEU A 41 -24.40 -32.38 -9.84
CA LEU A 41 -25.43 -32.63 -10.85
C LEU A 41 -24.87 -32.62 -12.28
N LEU A 42 -23.88 -31.78 -12.54
CA LEU A 42 -23.15 -31.71 -13.80
C LEU A 42 -22.18 -32.90 -13.95
N GLY A 43 -21.61 -33.41 -12.85
CA GLY A 43 -20.83 -34.65 -12.82
C GLY A 43 -19.71 -34.70 -13.88
N SER A 44 -19.39 -35.89 -14.37
CA SER A 44 -18.44 -36.15 -15.48
C SER A 44 -18.97 -35.81 -16.88
N ARG A 45 -19.96 -34.91 -17.00
CA ARG A 45 -20.71 -34.66 -18.24
C ARG A 45 -20.23 -33.39 -18.95
N ALA A 46 -20.47 -33.31 -20.26
CA ALA A 46 -20.03 -32.16 -21.06
C ALA A 46 -20.89 -30.92 -20.78
N VAL A 47 -20.24 -29.79 -20.50
CA VAL A 47 -20.88 -28.50 -20.17
C VAL A 47 -20.37 -27.42 -21.12
N ALA A 48 -21.28 -26.64 -21.70
CA ALA A 48 -20.89 -25.46 -22.49
C ALA A 48 -21.02 -24.20 -21.61
N VAL A 49 -19.98 -23.37 -21.60
CA VAL A 49 -19.95 -22.10 -20.88
C VAL A 49 -19.81 -20.98 -21.91
N SER A 50 -20.80 -20.10 -21.98
CA SER A 50 -20.72 -18.92 -22.84
C SER A 50 -20.02 -17.79 -22.09
N LEU A 51 -18.88 -17.34 -22.61
CA LEU A 51 -18.20 -16.11 -22.19
C LEU A 51 -18.29 -15.05 -23.30
N ARG A 52 -18.32 -13.77 -22.90
CA ARG A 52 -18.03 -12.68 -23.81
C ARG A 52 -16.51 -12.52 -23.83
N VAL A 53 -15.91 -12.72 -25.01
CA VAL A 53 -14.49 -12.40 -25.23
C VAL A 53 -14.47 -10.97 -25.73
N ASP A 54 -14.11 -10.01 -24.88
CA ASP A 54 -13.88 -8.65 -25.34
C ASP A 54 -12.56 -8.59 -26.12
N PRO A 55 -12.56 -8.14 -27.38
CA PRO A 55 -11.33 -7.85 -28.09
C PRO A 55 -10.75 -6.55 -27.52
N ALA A 56 -9.68 -6.68 -26.73
CA ALA A 56 -8.74 -5.64 -26.31
C ALA A 56 -9.33 -4.40 -25.58
N GLU A 57 -9.11 -4.35 -24.27
CA GLU A 57 -8.74 -3.11 -23.59
C GLU A 57 -7.34 -2.71 -24.08
N SER A 58 -7.27 -1.97 -25.20
CA SER A 58 -6.05 -1.31 -25.66
C SER A 58 -6.37 0.09 -26.19
N GLU A 59 -6.98 0.93 -25.36
CA GLU A 59 -6.96 2.38 -25.55
C GLU A 59 -6.76 3.04 -24.18
N VAL A 60 -5.50 3.03 -23.72
CA VAL A 60 -5.02 4.03 -22.78
C VAL A 60 -4.59 5.24 -23.62
N ASP A 61 -5.21 6.36 -23.30
CA ASP A 61 -4.97 7.73 -23.73
C ASP A 61 -3.56 7.99 -24.30
N ALA A 62 -3.47 8.23 -25.61
CA ALA A 62 -2.24 8.58 -26.31
C ALA A 62 -2.00 10.09 -26.25
N GLY A 63 -1.47 10.55 -25.11
CA GLY A 63 -0.65 11.75 -25.03
C GLY A 63 0.83 11.36 -25.05
N GLU A 64 1.57 11.92 -26.01
CA GLU A 64 3.02 11.80 -26.23
C GLU A 64 3.55 10.51 -26.90
N GLN A 65 4.15 10.72 -28.08
CA GLN A 65 4.92 9.73 -28.82
C GLN A 65 6.14 9.25 -28.03
N PRO A 66 6.51 7.98 -28.20
CA PRO A 66 7.92 7.69 -28.43
C PRO A 66 8.16 6.81 -29.66
N THR A 67 9.39 6.97 -30.13
CA THR A 67 10.06 6.42 -31.28
C THR A 67 10.21 4.89 -31.25
N SER A 68 10.02 4.28 -32.42
CA SER A 68 10.66 3.05 -32.93
C SER A 68 11.30 2.05 -31.94
N GLY A 69 10.76 0.82 -31.90
CA GLY A 69 11.48 -0.37 -31.44
C GLY A 69 10.59 -1.41 -30.77
N GLU A 70 10.26 -2.48 -31.49
CA GLU A 70 9.96 -3.85 -31.00
C GLU A 70 9.23 -3.98 -29.64
N GLY A 71 7.89 -3.88 -29.61
CA GLY A 71 7.10 -4.00 -28.36
C GLY A 71 5.97 -5.05 -28.35
N GLY A 72 5.64 -5.68 -29.47
CA GLY A 72 4.47 -6.57 -29.57
C GLY A 72 4.65 -8.00 -29.03
N ALA A 73 5.90 -8.46 -28.89
CA ALA A 73 6.21 -9.84 -28.49
C ALA A 73 6.48 -10.03 -26.98
N ASP A 74 6.58 -8.95 -26.20
CA ASP A 74 6.96 -9.02 -24.78
C ASP A 74 5.77 -9.29 -23.84
N LEU A 75 4.54 -8.89 -24.21
CA LEU A 75 3.36 -9.05 -23.34
C LEU A 75 2.88 -10.51 -23.26
N ALA A 76 2.91 -11.24 -24.37
CA ALA A 76 2.60 -12.67 -24.41
C ALA A 76 3.68 -13.52 -23.71
N ARG A 77 4.95 -13.05 -23.73
CA ARG A 77 6.05 -13.68 -22.99
C ARG A 77 5.96 -13.40 -21.48
N ARG A 78 5.51 -12.21 -21.07
CA ARG A 78 5.31 -11.86 -19.65
C ARG A 78 4.17 -12.64 -18.99
N LEU A 79 3.06 -12.90 -19.69
CA LEU A 79 1.96 -13.71 -19.16
C LEU A 79 2.32 -15.21 -19.03
N SER A 80 3.18 -15.73 -19.91
CA SER A 80 3.72 -17.09 -19.77
C SER A 80 4.83 -17.20 -18.71
N THR A 81 5.54 -16.10 -18.40
CA THR A 81 6.56 -16.08 -17.34
C THR A 81 5.98 -15.98 -15.93
N VAL A 82 4.76 -15.46 -15.75
CA VAL A 82 4.06 -15.49 -14.44
C VAL A 82 3.62 -16.91 -14.06
N ALA A 83 3.41 -17.79 -15.03
CA ALA A 83 3.16 -19.21 -14.79
C ALA A 83 4.44 -20.05 -14.60
N ALA A 84 5.60 -19.60 -15.10
CA ALA A 84 6.89 -20.30 -14.95
C ALA A 84 7.82 -19.72 -13.87
N GLY A 85 7.48 -18.56 -13.29
CA GLY A 85 8.34 -17.78 -12.39
C GLY A 85 8.37 -18.23 -10.91
N THR A 86 7.70 -19.32 -10.54
CA THR A 86 7.84 -19.94 -9.21
C THR A 86 9.03 -20.90 -9.11
N SER A 87 9.85 -21.05 -10.16
CA SER A 87 10.91 -22.07 -10.22
C SER A 87 12.35 -21.59 -9.95
N GLU A 88 12.70 -20.30 -9.95
CA GLU A 88 14.10 -19.90 -9.76
C GLU A 88 14.28 -18.63 -8.89
N ARG A 89 14.41 -18.83 -7.58
CA ARG A 89 15.35 -18.06 -6.75
C ARG A 89 16.18 -19.01 -5.89
N GLY A 90 17.41 -19.22 -6.36
CA GLY A 90 18.64 -19.24 -5.57
C GLY A 90 18.63 -20.04 -4.27
N ALA A 91 19.10 -21.27 -4.34
CA ALA A 91 19.71 -21.94 -3.20
C ALA A 91 20.96 -21.18 -2.72
N CYS A 92 21.06 -20.95 -1.41
CA CYS A 92 22.24 -21.24 -0.56
C CYS A 92 22.03 -20.70 0.88
N PRO A 93 22.61 -21.32 1.93
CA PRO A 93 22.71 -22.75 2.22
C PRO A 93 22.02 -23.10 3.55
N ALA A 94 21.81 -24.39 3.77
CA ALA A 94 21.26 -24.96 4.98
C ALA A 94 22.06 -24.62 6.25
N VAL A 95 21.35 -24.29 7.32
CA VAL A 95 21.77 -24.62 8.69
C VAL A 95 20.67 -25.51 9.26
N ALA A 96 21.08 -26.71 9.65
CA ALA A 96 20.25 -27.83 10.02
C ALA A 96 19.60 -27.69 11.41
N ALA A 97 18.31 -28.00 11.48
CA ALA A 97 17.56 -28.59 12.59
C ALA A 97 16.12 -28.75 12.06
N GLY A 98 15.39 -29.85 12.14
CA GLY A 98 15.43 -31.12 12.84
C GLY A 98 14.07 -31.74 12.52
N GLU A 99 14.00 -33.06 12.48
CA GLU A 99 12.96 -33.87 11.85
C GLU A 99 11.53 -33.64 12.38
N GLU A 100 10.53 -33.72 11.50
CA GLU A 100 9.44 -34.74 11.54
C GLU A 100 8.25 -34.36 10.61
N GLY A 101 7.85 -35.29 9.73
CA GLY A 101 6.49 -35.35 9.15
C GLY A 101 6.29 -34.87 7.70
N ALA A 102 6.62 -35.71 6.72
CA ALA A 102 6.25 -35.51 5.31
C ALA A 102 4.76 -35.84 5.02
N PRO A 103 4.11 -35.11 4.09
CA PRO A 103 3.26 -35.76 3.09
C PRO A 103 3.64 -35.37 1.64
N SER A 104 3.20 -36.24 0.72
CA SER A 104 3.71 -36.45 -0.64
C SER A 104 3.59 -35.27 -1.62
N THR A 105 4.71 -34.92 -2.24
CA THR A 105 4.85 -33.98 -3.37
C THR A 105 4.43 -34.55 -4.74
N ALA A 106 3.94 -35.80 -4.80
CA ALA A 106 3.62 -36.47 -6.06
C ALA A 106 2.34 -35.96 -6.76
N ASN A 107 1.38 -35.36 -6.02
CA ASN A 107 0.07 -34.99 -6.58
C ASN A 107 0.04 -33.62 -7.29
N ALA A 108 1.01 -32.74 -7.05
CA ALA A 108 1.03 -31.40 -7.64
C ALA A 108 1.53 -31.41 -9.09
N ALA A 109 2.58 -32.20 -9.38
CA ALA A 109 3.15 -32.32 -10.72
C ALA A 109 2.20 -33.03 -11.71
N GLU A 110 1.40 -34.00 -11.25
CA GLU A 110 0.36 -34.63 -12.08
C GLU A 110 -0.83 -33.71 -12.37
N ALA A 111 -1.12 -32.74 -11.49
CA ALA A 111 -2.17 -31.75 -11.71
C ALA A 111 -1.75 -30.65 -12.71
N GLU A 112 -0.49 -30.20 -12.65
CA GLU A 112 0.09 -29.24 -13.62
C GLU A 112 0.17 -29.82 -15.04
N ALA A 113 0.58 -31.09 -15.19
CA ALA A 113 0.66 -31.75 -16.49
C ALA A 113 -0.73 -31.89 -17.18
N ARG A 114 -1.82 -31.94 -16.41
CA ARG A 114 -3.19 -32.02 -16.93
C ARG A 114 -3.77 -30.66 -17.32
N LEU A 115 -3.37 -29.56 -16.67
CA LEU A 115 -3.80 -28.21 -17.05
C LEU A 115 -3.07 -27.68 -18.28
N ALA A 116 -1.77 -28.01 -18.43
CA ALA A 116 -0.97 -27.56 -19.57
C ALA A 116 -1.45 -28.11 -20.93
N GLY A 117 -2.13 -29.27 -20.94
CA GLY A 117 -2.67 -29.88 -22.17
C GLY A 117 -3.95 -29.23 -22.72
N VAL A 118 -4.52 -28.21 -22.05
CA VAL A 118 -5.82 -27.60 -22.42
C VAL A 118 -5.66 -26.25 -23.11
N VAL A 119 -4.46 -25.65 -23.09
CA VAL A 119 -4.18 -24.35 -23.72
C VAL A 119 -3.27 -24.54 -24.94
N GLY A 120 -3.78 -25.25 -25.94
CA GLY A 120 -3.17 -25.30 -27.28
C GLY A 120 -4.03 -24.53 -28.27
N GLU A 121 -3.51 -23.44 -28.82
CA GLU A 121 -4.05 -22.80 -30.02
C GLU A 121 -3.82 -23.72 -31.23
N GLU A 122 -4.59 -24.80 -31.38
CA GLU A 122 -4.64 -25.54 -32.63
C GLU A 122 -6.09 -25.89 -32.97
N ASN A 123 -6.47 -25.48 -34.18
CA ASN A 123 -7.75 -25.68 -34.84
C ASN A 123 -8.21 -27.16 -34.72
N PRO A 124 -9.19 -27.50 -33.86
CA PRO A 124 -9.63 -28.88 -33.79
C PRO A 124 -10.58 -29.09 -34.96
N ALA A 125 -10.10 -29.81 -35.97
CA ALA A 125 -10.98 -30.53 -36.87
C ALA A 125 -11.96 -31.33 -35.99
N VAL A 126 -13.26 -31.01 -36.12
CA VAL A 126 -14.33 -31.77 -35.49
C VAL A 126 -14.27 -33.18 -36.06
N ALA A 127 -13.60 -34.09 -35.36
CA ALA A 127 -13.81 -35.50 -35.56
C ALA A 127 -15.21 -35.79 -35.00
N GLU A 128 -16.19 -35.87 -35.90
CA GLU A 128 -17.55 -36.32 -35.61
C GLU A 128 -17.49 -37.71 -34.95
N ALA A 129 -17.63 -37.74 -33.62
CA ALA A 129 -18.00 -38.98 -32.94
C ALA A 129 -19.51 -39.18 -33.14
N PRO A 130 -19.96 -40.35 -33.62
CA PRO A 130 -21.36 -40.57 -33.95
C PRO A 130 -22.25 -40.45 -32.69
N PRO A 131 -23.49 -39.95 -32.83
CA PRO A 131 -24.41 -39.81 -31.71
C PRO A 131 -24.83 -41.22 -31.23
N GLY A 132 -24.30 -41.66 -30.09
CA GLY A 132 -24.68 -42.94 -29.49
C GLY A 132 -23.61 -43.64 -28.64
N ALA A 133 -22.35 -43.20 -28.64
CA ALA A 133 -21.33 -43.84 -27.82
C ALA A 133 -21.44 -43.44 -26.34
N ALA A 134 -21.87 -44.38 -25.49
CA ALA A 134 -21.79 -44.24 -24.05
C ALA A 134 -20.32 -44.04 -23.62
N ARG A 135 -20.00 -42.88 -23.03
CA ARG A 135 -18.66 -42.62 -22.49
C ARG A 135 -18.43 -43.46 -21.23
N PRO A 136 -17.19 -43.97 -21.01
CA PRO A 136 -16.85 -44.74 -19.83
C PRO A 136 -17.04 -43.89 -18.56
N SER A 137 -17.64 -44.52 -17.54
CA SER A 137 -17.80 -43.98 -16.20
C SER A 137 -16.42 -43.70 -15.59
N GLY A 138 -15.98 -42.43 -15.57
CA GLY A 138 -14.69 -42.01 -15.02
C GLY A 138 -13.95 -40.89 -15.77
N ALA A 139 -14.40 -40.46 -16.96
CA ALA A 139 -13.80 -39.32 -17.66
C ALA A 139 -14.17 -37.99 -16.98
N LEU A 140 -13.22 -37.06 -16.83
CA LEU A 140 -13.50 -35.71 -16.31
C LEU A 140 -14.52 -34.98 -17.21
N PRO A 141 -15.38 -34.12 -16.65
CA PRO A 141 -16.31 -33.32 -17.45
C PRO A 141 -15.53 -32.45 -18.44
N VAL A 142 -15.91 -32.52 -19.72
CA VAL A 142 -15.36 -31.63 -20.73
C VAL A 142 -16.14 -30.33 -20.66
N VAL A 143 -15.51 -29.28 -20.13
CA VAL A 143 -16.06 -27.92 -20.11
C VAL A 143 -15.60 -27.20 -21.38
N LEU A 144 -16.55 -26.74 -22.19
CA LEU A 144 -16.29 -25.96 -23.39
C LEU A 144 -16.59 -24.49 -23.13
N PHE A 145 -15.55 -23.66 -23.04
CA PHE A 145 -15.69 -22.21 -23.05
C PHE A 145 -15.85 -21.71 -24.48
N THR A 146 -16.94 -21.00 -24.76
CA THR A 146 -17.27 -20.56 -26.12
C THR A 146 -18.07 -19.26 -26.10
N THR A 147 -18.38 -18.71 -27.27
CA THR A 147 -19.28 -17.55 -27.37
C THR A 147 -20.72 -18.01 -27.53
N LEU A 148 -21.68 -17.14 -27.18
CA LEU A 148 -23.11 -17.43 -27.33
C LEU A 148 -23.48 -17.82 -28.78
N GLU A 149 -22.84 -17.19 -29.76
CA GLU A 149 -23.04 -17.51 -31.18
C GLU A 149 -22.54 -18.90 -31.55
N ARG A 150 -21.40 -19.32 -31.01
CA ARG A 150 -20.87 -20.67 -31.24
C ARG A 150 -21.66 -21.72 -30.48
N ALA A 151 -22.14 -21.41 -29.27
CA ALA A 151 -23.00 -22.29 -28.50
C ALA A 151 -24.29 -22.64 -29.27
N GLY A 152 -24.93 -21.66 -29.91
CA GLY A 152 -26.12 -21.90 -30.74
C GLY A 152 -25.88 -22.72 -32.02
N ARG A 153 -24.61 -22.98 -32.38
CA ARG A 153 -24.25 -23.82 -33.54
C ARG A 153 -23.90 -25.26 -33.15
N LEU A 154 -23.87 -25.59 -31.85
CA LEU A 154 -23.56 -26.95 -31.38
C LEU A 154 -24.65 -27.98 -31.73
N GLY A 155 -25.86 -27.52 -32.08
CA GLY A 155 -27.02 -28.36 -32.34
C GLY A 155 -27.82 -28.65 -31.07
N ALA A 156 -29.10 -28.99 -31.24
CA ALA A 156 -30.01 -29.17 -30.11
C ALA A 156 -29.58 -30.35 -29.21
N GLY A 157 -29.50 -30.10 -27.90
CA GLY A 157 -29.14 -31.11 -26.90
C GLY A 157 -27.68 -31.58 -26.91
N ALA A 158 -26.78 -30.85 -27.58
CA ALA A 158 -25.36 -31.19 -27.71
C ALA A 158 -24.58 -31.09 -26.38
N ALA A 159 -25.03 -30.27 -25.43
CA ALA A 159 -24.45 -30.13 -24.10
C ALA A 159 -25.42 -30.65 -23.02
N TYR A 160 -24.88 -31.23 -21.95
CA TYR A 160 -25.72 -31.63 -20.81
C TYR A 160 -26.31 -30.40 -20.10
N GLY A 161 -25.49 -29.37 -19.92
CA GLY A 161 -25.92 -28.08 -19.42
C GLY A 161 -25.22 -26.91 -20.09
N LEU A 162 -25.85 -25.74 -20.00
CA LEU A 162 -25.35 -24.47 -20.51
C LEU A 162 -25.25 -23.46 -19.37
N ILE A 163 -24.10 -22.82 -19.22
CA ILE A 163 -23.92 -21.67 -18.33
C ILE A 163 -23.75 -20.43 -19.21
N VAL A 164 -24.64 -19.45 -19.05
CA VAL A 164 -24.57 -18.18 -19.77
C VAL A 164 -24.13 -17.10 -18.81
N CYS A 165 -22.89 -16.65 -18.97
CA CYS A 165 -22.31 -15.59 -18.16
C CYS A 165 -22.53 -14.20 -18.77
N GLY A 166 -22.36 -13.18 -17.93
CA GLY A 166 -22.33 -11.80 -18.38
C GLY A 166 -23.70 -11.26 -18.81
N LEU A 167 -24.77 -11.69 -18.14
CA LEU A 167 -26.13 -11.22 -18.43
C LEU A 167 -26.45 -9.88 -17.71
N ASN A 168 -25.56 -8.90 -17.88
CA ASN A 168 -25.73 -7.52 -17.44
C ASN A 168 -25.78 -6.55 -18.64
N SER A 169 -26.34 -5.36 -18.41
CA SER A 169 -26.61 -4.37 -19.46
C SER A 169 -25.35 -3.82 -20.15
N ALA A 170 -24.19 -3.90 -19.50
CA ALA A 170 -22.93 -3.42 -20.08
C ALA A 170 -22.29 -4.47 -21.00
N GLU A 171 -22.30 -5.74 -20.58
CA GLU A 171 -21.81 -6.87 -21.38
C GLU A 171 -22.81 -7.32 -22.45
N ARG A 172 -24.09 -6.95 -22.35
CA ARG A 172 -25.12 -7.25 -23.35
C ARG A 172 -26.01 -6.03 -23.60
N PRO A 173 -25.46 -4.98 -24.26
CA PRO A 173 -26.19 -3.74 -24.48
C PRO A 173 -27.32 -3.92 -25.50
N VAL A 174 -28.39 -3.15 -25.32
CA VAL A 174 -29.57 -3.13 -26.23
C VAL A 174 -29.22 -2.60 -27.63
N ARG A 175 -28.27 -1.65 -27.69
CA ARG A 175 -27.78 -1.07 -28.94
C ARG A 175 -26.44 -1.68 -29.32
N ALA A 176 -26.16 -1.77 -30.62
CA ALA A 176 -24.81 -2.10 -31.07
C ALA A 176 -23.83 -1.03 -30.59
N ALA A 177 -22.61 -1.44 -30.24
CA ALA A 177 -21.54 -0.49 -29.97
C ALA A 177 -21.26 0.30 -31.27
N GLU A 178 -21.31 1.63 -31.20
CA GLU A 178 -20.91 2.50 -32.29
C GLU A 178 -19.38 2.63 -32.27
N ASP A 179 -18.70 1.79 -33.06
CA ASP A 179 -17.26 1.85 -33.22
C ASP A 179 -16.85 2.61 -34.50
N ALA A 180 -15.56 2.90 -34.63
CA ALA A 180 -15.02 3.63 -35.78
C ALA A 180 -15.33 2.92 -37.12
N ARG A 181 -15.38 1.58 -37.12
CA ARG A 181 -15.70 0.77 -38.29
C ARG A 181 -17.18 0.88 -38.68
N ALA A 182 -18.09 0.80 -37.73
CA ALA A 182 -19.52 0.99 -37.94
C ALA A 182 -19.81 2.38 -38.50
N THR A 183 -19.15 3.40 -37.94
CA THR A 183 -19.24 4.79 -38.42
C THR A 183 -18.73 4.93 -39.85
N LEU A 184 -17.60 4.30 -40.19
CA LEU A 184 -17.04 4.32 -41.54
C LEU A 184 -17.96 3.61 -42.55
N LEU A 185 -18.47 2.43 -42.22
CA LEU A 185 -19.39 1.68 -43.09
C LEU A 185 -20.70 2.44 -43.31
N ALA A 186 -21.21 3.13 -42.29
CA ALA A 186 -22.38 4.00 -42.41
C ALA A 186 -22.11 5.16 -43.37
N LYS A 187 -20.97 5.85 -43.24
CA LYS A 187 -20.57 6.94 -44.15
C LYS A 187 -20.34 6.48 -45.59
N LEU A 188 -19.89 5.25 -45.78
CA LEU A 188 -19.69 4.63 -47.10
C LEU A 188 -20.98 4.09 -47.73
N GLY A 189 -22.15 4.23 -47.06
CA GLY A 189 -23.42 3.69 -47.56
C GLY A 189 -23.49 2.15 -47.54
N ALA A 190 -22.55 1.50 -46.86
CA ALA A 190 -22.41 0.03 -46.78
C ALA A 190 -22.89 -0.54 -45.43
N ALA A 191 -23.47 0.28 -44.56
CA ALA A 191 -24.05 -0.19 -43.32
C ALA A 191 -25.38 -0.93 -43.56
N ALA A 192 -25.42 -2.21 -43.21
CA ALA A 192 -26.67 -2.92 -43.03
C ALA A 192 -27.20 -2.62 -41.62
N PRO A 193 -28.45 -2.14 -41.46
CA PRO A 193 -29.04 -1.98 -40.14
C PRO A 193 -29.23 -3.37 -39.52
N VAL A 194 -28.42 -3.69 -38.51
CA VAL A 194 -28.59 -4.90 -37.71
C VAL A 194 -29.23 -4.50 -36.39
N ASP A 195 -30.45 -4.96 -36.14
CA ASP A 195 -31.06 -4.87 -34.82
C ASP A 195 -30.25 -5.75 -33.85
N ALA A 196 -29.43 -5.09 -33.03
CA ALA A 196 -28.53 -5.72 -32.08
C ALA A 196 -29.27 -6.58 -31.06
N LEU A 197 -30.40 -6.08 -30.54
CA LEU A 197 -31.22 -6.81 -29.57
C LEU A 197 -31.87 -8.02 -30.24
N ALA A 198 -32.43 -7.87 -31.45
CA ALA A 198 -33.00 -9.01 -32.15
C ALA A 198 -31.94 -10.08 -32.50
N SER A 199 -30.72 -9.67 -32.84
CA SER A 199 -29.60 -10.59 -33.08
C SER A 199 -29.18 -11.32 -31.79
N GLN A 200 -29.09 -10.60 -30.67
CA GLN A 200 -28.80 -11.17 -29.37
C GLN A 200 -29.89 -12.17 -28.92
N ARG A 201 -31.18 -11.84 -29.08
CA ARG A 201 -32.31 -12.73 -28.79
C ARG A 201 -32.25 -14.02 -29.60
N ARG A 202 -31.92 -13.94 -30.90
CA ARG A 202 -31.75 -15.12 -31.76
C ARG A 202 -30.62 -16.01 -31.22
N ARG A 203 -29.42 -15.44 -31.03
CA ARG A 203 -28.26 -16.18 -30.51
C ARG A 203 -28.52 -16.80 -29.14
N PHE A 204 -29.21 -16.08 -28.25
CA PHE A 204 -29.55 -16.57 -26.93
C PHE A 204 -30.50 -17.77 -27.01
N ARG A 205 -31.59 -17.66 -27.76
CA ARG A 205 -32.52 -18.78 -27.98
C ARG A 205 -31.81 -19.98 -28.61
N ASP A 206 -31.04 -19.76 -29.68
CA ASP A 206 -30.36 -20.85 -30.38
C ASP A 206 -29.34 -21.54 -29.45
N ALA A 207 -28.70 -20.79 -28.55
CA ALA A 207 -27.81 -21.36 -27.52
C ALA A 207 -28.58 -22.15 -26.44
N LEU A 208 -29.77 -21.70 -26.03
CA LEU A 208 -30.61 -22.45 -25.07
C LEU A 208 -30.96 -23.85 -25.60
N GLU A 209 -31.16 -23.99 -26.91
CA GLU A 209 -31.45 -25.29 -27.54
C GLU A 209 -30.28 -26.28 -27.40
N ALA A 210 -29.04 -25.80 -27.25
CA ALA A 210 -27.88 -26.67 -27.05
C ALA A 210 -27.90 -27.40 -25.69
N ALA A 211 -28.64 -26.89 -24.70
CA ALA A 211 -28.72 -27.49 -23.37
C ALA A 211 -29.76 -28.61 -23.31
N ARG A 212 -29.37 -29.80 -22.85
CA ARG A 212 -30.28 -30.93 -22.71
C ARG A 212 -31.04 -30.95 -21.38
N ALA A 213 -30.43 -30.52 -20.29
CA ALA A 213 -30.98 -30.72 -18.95
C ALA A 213 -30.98 -29.45 -18.07
N VAL A 214 -29.91 -28.67 -18.08
CA VAL A 214 -29.74 -27.53 -17.15
C VAL A 214 -29.29 -26.29 -17.89
N VAL A 215 -29.91 -25.15 -17.57
CA VAL A 215 -29.44 -23.82 -17.99
C VAL A 215 -29.19 -22.98 -16.74
N VAL A 216 -28.02 -22.35 -16.67
CA VAL A 216 -27.64 -21.43 -15.59
C VAL A 216 -27.44 -20.05 -16.21
N LEU A 217 -28.11 -19.05 -15.64
CA LEU A 217 -27.99 -17.66 -16.05
C LEU A 217 -27.23 -16.90 -14.96
N GLU A 218 -26.07 -16.36 -15.30
CA GLU A 218 -25.20 -15.62 -14.40
C GLU A 218 -25.20 -14.13 -14.75
N ARG A 219 -25.27 -13.28 -13.72
CA ARG A 219 -25.07 -11.84 -13.83
C ARG A 219 -24.21 -11.32 -12.68
N ALA A 220 -23.19 -10.54 -13.02
CA ALA A 220 -22.47 -9.73 -12.04
C ALA A 220 -23.38 -8.61 -11.52
N LEU A 221 -23.43 -8.44 -10.19
CA LEU A 221 -24.20 -7.36 -9.55
C LEU A 221 -23.43 -6.04 -9.50
N ASN A 222 -22.10 -6.11 -9.46
CA ASN A 222 -21.20 -4.96 -9.43
C ASN A 222 -20.05 -5.18 -10.42
N GLY A 223 -19.51 -4.10 -10.98
CA GLY A 223 -18.29 -4.16 -11.80
C GLY A 223 -17.01 -4.00 -10.98
N VAL A 224 -15.88 -3.89 -11.67
CA VAL A 224 -14.53 -3.83 -11.07
C VAL A 224 -14.36 -2.63 -10.11
N GLY A 225 -15.05 -1.52 -10.37
CA GLY A 225 -15.05 -0.33 -9.51
C GLY A 225 -16.12 -0.35 -8.42
N ALA A 226 -16.75 -1.51 -8.16
CA ALA A 226 -17.90 -1.68 -7.29
C ALA A 226 -19.15 -0.89 -7.71
N GLU A 227 -19.22 -0.42 -8.96
CA GLU A 227 -20.39 0.24 -9.50
C GLU A 227 -21.52 -0.77 -9.78
N PRO A 228 -22.80 -0.46 -9.44
CA PRO A 228 -23.92 -1.36 -9.67
C PRO A 228 -24.10 -1.69 -11.17
N ARG A 229 -24.35 -2.96 -11.47
CA ARG A 229 -24.63 -3.46 -12.83
C ARG A 229 -26.11 -3.87 -12.95
N TYR A 230 -26.78 -3.29 -13.94
CA TYR A 230 -28.18 -3.61 -14.23
C TYR A 230 -28.29 -4.92 -15.04
N PRO A 231 -29.38 -5.69 -14.90
CA PRO A 231 -29.59 -6.91 -15.69
C PRO A 231 -29.67 -6.61 -17.20
N ALA A 232 -29.24 -7.57 -18.01
CA ALA A 232 -29.46 -7.51 -19.46
C ALA A 232 -30.93 -7.77 -19.80
N THR A 233 -31.44 -7.17 -20.89
CA THR A 233 -32.82 -7.41 -21.35
C THR A 233 -33.12 -8.90 -21.61
N LEU A 234 -32.12 -9.67 -22.05
CA LEU A 234 -32.25 -11.13 -22.23
C LEU A 234 -32.52 -11.87 -20.91
N PHE A 235 -31.90 -11.41 -19.81
CA PHE A 235 -32.11 -11.98 -18.49
C PHE A 235 -33.52 -11.68 -17.99
N GLU A 236 -33.95 -10.42 -18.12
CA GLU A 236 -35.30 -9.99 -17.75
C GLU A 236 -36.36 -10.78 -18.53
N GLU A 237 -36.20 -10.91 -19.85
CA GLU A 237 -37.11 -11.70 -20.69
C GLU A 237 -37.16 -13.18 -20.30
N ALA A 238 -36.01 -13.78 -19.97
CA ALA A 238 -35.94 -15.17 -19.52
C ALA A 238 -36.64 -15.36 -18.16
N VAL A 239 -36.45 -14.41 -17.24
CA VAL A 239 -37.08 -14.40 -15.93
C VAL A 239 -38.59 -14.18 -16.04
N ASP A 240 -39.03 -13.30 -16.94
CA ASP A 240 -40.44 -13.02 -17.19
C ASP A 240 -41.22 -14.24 -17.68
N CYS A 241 -40.57 -15.21 -18.32
CA CYS A 241 -41.19 -16.48 -18.72
C CYS A 241 -41.69 -17.31 -17.52
N TYR A 242 -41.18 -17.04 -16.32
CA TYR A 242 -41.56 -17.72 -15.07
C TYR A 242 -42.53 -16.89 -14.22
N ARG A 243 -42.98 -15.72 -14.70
CA ARG A 243 -43.98 -14.89 -14.02
C ARG A 243 -45.39 -15.32 -14.42
N ALA A 244 -46.30 -15.34 -13.45
CA ALA A 244 -47.72 -15.58 -13.71
C ALA A 244 -48.38 -14.39 -14.44
N ASP A 245 -47.96 -13.17 -14.11
CA ASP A 245 -48.34 -11.92 -14.78
C ASP A 245 -47.12 -11.00 -14.87
N VAL A 246 -46.69 -10.72 -16.11
CA VAL A 246 -45.51 -9.88 -16.40
C VAL A 246 -45.76 -8.41 -16.04
N ARG A 247 -47.02 -7.97 -15.94
CA ARG A 247 -47.39 -6.59 -15.62
C ARG A 247 -47.54 -6.34 -14.12
N SER A 248 -47.33 -7.36 -13.30
CA SER A 248 -47.52 -7.34 -11.86
C SER A 248 -46.23 -7.72 -11.13
N ASP A 249 -45.95 -7.00 -10.04
CA ASP A 249 -44.84 -7.33 -9.14
C ASP A 249 -45.27 -8.27 -8.00
N VAL A 250 -46.52 -8.73 -8.01
CA VAL A 250 -47.02 -9.72 -7.04
C VAL A 250 -46.29 -11.05 -7.26
N GLY A 251 -45.64 -11.56 -6.20
CA GLY A 251 -44.85 -12.80 -6.25
C GLY A 251 -43.41 -12.62 -6.75
N MET A 252 -42.87 -11.40 -6.73
CA MET A 252 -41.45 -11.13 -6.98
C MET A 252 -40.69 -10.94 -5.67
N ASN A 253 -39.51 -11.56 -5.58
CA ASN A 253 -38.53 -11.23 -4.56
C ASN A 253 -37.87 -9.89 -4.90
N ARG A 254 -38.05 -8.89 -4.02
CA ARG A 254 -37.56 -7.52 -4.23
C ARG A 254 -36.03 -7.40 -4.17
N ASP A 255 -35.37 -8.24 -3.38
CA ASP A 255 -33.92 -8.16 -3.16
C ASP A 255 -33.15 -8.72 -4.36
N LEU A 256 -33.68 -9.78 -4.97
CA LEU A 256 -33.04 -10.48 -6.10
C LEU A 256 -33.61 -10.07 -7.47
N ALA A 257 -34.75 -9.36 -7.49
CA ALA A 257 -35.51 -8.94 -8.66
C ALA A 257 -35.91 -10.12 -9.58
N ILE A 258 -36.38 -11.22 -8.97
CA ILE A 258 -36.84 -12.45 -9.65
C ILE A 258 -38.14 -12.98 -9.04
N PRO A 259 -38.91 -13.83 -9.74
CA PRO A 259 -40.07 -14.53 -9.19
C PRO A 259 -39.70 -15.34 -7.95
N GLU A 260 -40.56 -15.34 -6.93
CA GLU A 260 -40.39 -16.13 -5.72
C GLU A 260 -40.19 -17.63 -6.01
N ALA A 261 -40.83 -18.13 -7.08
CA ALA A 261 -40.68 -19.51 -7.55
C ALA A 261 -39.24 -19.88 -7.96
N LEU A 262 -38.42 -18.91 -8.38
CA LEU A 262 -37.03 -19.13 -8.77
C LEU A 262 -36.05 -18.96 -7.61
N VAL A 263 -36.47 -18.39 -6.48
CA VAL A 263 -35.59 -18.14 -5.31
C VAL A 263 -34.87 -19.41 -4.83
N PRO A 264 -35.52 -20.59 -4.72
CA PRO A 264 -34.82 -21.82 -4.30
C PRO A 264 -33.72 -22.29 -5.26
N GLN A 265 -33.72 -21.78 -6.49
CA GLN A 265 -32.78 -22.14 -7.56
C GLN A 265 -31.68 -21.09 -7.74
N VAL A 266 -31.66 -20.04 -6.91
CA VAL A 266 -30.69 -18.94 -7.00
C VAL A 266 -29.58 -19.11 -5.97
N SER A 267 -28.35 -18.98 -6.45
CA SER A 267 -27.16 -18.90 -5.62
C SER A 267 -26.54 -17.51 -5.79
N THR A 268 -26.27 -16.83 -4.68
CA THR A 268 -25.51 -15.58 -4.67
C THR A 268 -24.08 -15.86 -4.22
N LEU A 269 -23.10 -15.37 -4.97
CA LEU A 269 -21.69 -15.53 -4.68
C LEU A 269 -21.10 -14.15 -4.43
N ALA A 270 -20.52 -13.94 -3.24
CA ALA A 270 -19.79 -12.73 -2.91
C ALA A 270 -18.27 -12.97 -3.11
N GLU A 271 -17.51 -11.93 -3.47
CA GLU A 271 -16.06 -12.02 -3.71
C GLU A 271 -15.29 -12.58 -2.51
N ASN A 272 -15.74 -12.30 -1.28
CA ASN A 272 -15.15 -12.86 -0.07
C ASN A 272 -15.31 -14.39 0.05
N ARG A 273 -16.16 -15.02 -0.77
CA ARG A 273 -16.30 -16.47 -0.89
C ARG A 273 -15.53 -17.08 -2.06
N PHE A 274 -14.98 -16.27 -2.96
CA PHE A 274 -14.29 -16.73 -4.18
C PHE A 274 -13.03 -17.56 -3.86
N VAL A 275 -12.39 -17.29 -2.73
CA VAL A 275 -11.22 -18.06 -2.23
C VAL A 275 -11.57 -19.52 -1.91
N TYR A 276 -12.85 -19.87 -1.69
CA TYR A 276 -13.25 -21.21 -1.26
C TYR A 276 -13.81 -22.08 -2.40
N GLY A 277 -14.32 -21.47 -3.48
CA GLY A 277 -14.90 -22.19 -4.62
C GLY A 277 -13.88 -22.88 -5.53
N ALA A 278 -12.64 -22.38 -5.59
CA ALA A 278 -11.56 -23.00 -6.36
C ALA A 278 -11.08 -24.34 -5.74
N CYS A 279 -11.42 -24.62 -4.48
CA CYS A 279 -10.97 -25.79 -3.73
C CYS A 279 -12.05 -26.88 -3.60
N GLY A 280 -13.20 -26.74 -4.25
CA GLY A 280 -14.21 -27.80 -4.36
C GLY A 280 -14.89 -28.23 -3.06
N THR A 281 -14.94 -27.38 -2.02
CA THR A 281 -15.62 -27.69 -0.75
C THR A 281 -16.48 -26.52 -0.27
N ASP A 282 -17.74 -26.80 0.10
CA ASP A 282 -18.64 -25.86 0.79
C ASP A 282 -18.30 -25.77 2.30
N GLU A 283 -17.46 -26.68 2.80
CA GLU A 283 -17.00 -26.71 4.20
C GLU A 283 -15.70 -25.92 4.36
N GLN A 284 -15.73 -24.99 5.31
CA GLN A 284 -14.54 -24.33 5.83
C GLN A 284 -13.57 -25.43 6.33
N PRO A 285 -12.36 -25.58 5.78
CA PRO A 285 -11.40 -26.54 6.33
C PRO A 285 -11.15 -26.14 7.79
N ALA A 286 -11.62 -26.97 8.71
CA ALA A 286 -11.37 -26.80 10.14
C ALA A 286 -9.86 -26.98 10.37
N GLY A 287 -9.13 -25.88 10.54
CA GLY A 287 -7.76 -25.97 11.05
C GLY A 287 -6.72 -24.96 10.58
N LEU A 288 -7.03 -24.01 9.70
CA LEU A 288 -6.10 -22.89 9.48
C LEU A 288 -6.76 -21.55 9.81
N VAL A 289 -7.09 -21.38 11.09
CA VAL A 289 -7.14 -20.05 11.69
C VAL A 289 -5.68 -19.64 11.89
N ALA A 290 -5.04 -19.13 10.83
CA ALA A 290 -3.88 -18.28 11.06
C ALA A 290 -4.41 -17.11 11.90
N PRO A 291 -3.92 -16.89 13.14
CA PRO A 291 -4.28 -15.69 13.85
C PRO A 291 -3.90 -14.54 12.93
N LEU A 292 -4.89 -13.74 12.52
CA LEU A 292 -4.61 -12.51 11.81
C LEU A 292 -3.54 -11.79 12.63
N PRO A 293 -2.37 -11.44 12.04
CA PRO A 293 -1.35 -10.74 12.79
C PRO A 293 -2.01 -9.55 13.45
N ARG A 294 -1.92 -9.46 14.78
CA ARG A 294 -2.54 -8.37 15.53
C ARG A 294 -1.96 -7.08 14.98
N THR A 295 -2.77 -6.31 14.26
CA THR A 295 -2.36 -5.00 13.75
C THR A 295 -1.89 -4.16 14.94
N GLY A 296 -0.62 -3.76 14.91
CA GLY A 296 -0.01 -2.96 15.98
C GLY A 296 0.77 -3.74 17.04
N ALA A 297 0.96 -5.06 16.93
CA ALA A 297 1.84 -5.79 17.84
C ALA A 297 2.85 -6.65 17.07
N ILE A 298 4.12 -6.54 17.45
CA ILE A 298 5.19 -7.41 16.99
C ILE A 298 5.21 -8.63 17.94
N GLY A 299 5.17 -9.83 17.38
CA GLY A 299 5.20 -11.05 18.19
C GLY A 299 6.50 -11.18 18.99
N GLU A 300 6.44 -11.83 20.14
CA GLU A 300 7.58 -11.97 21.07
C GLU A 300 8.81 -12.60 20.41
N ALA A 301 8.62 -13.59 19.53
CA ALA A 301 9.69 -14.19 18.73
C ALA A 301 10.41 -13.18 17.81
N MET A 302 9.74 -12.09 17.45
CA MET A 302 10.29 -11.02 16.63
C MET A 302 10.86 -9.85 17.45
N ALA A 303 10.76 -9.90 18.78
CA ALA A 303 11.28 -8.85 19.67
C ALA A 303 12.77 -8.54 19.46
N PRO A 304 13.67 -9.52 19.27
CA PRO A 304 15.08 -9.25 18.97
C PRO A 304 15.31 -8.53 17.63
N PHE A 305 14.33 -8.56 16.73
CA PHE A 305 14.41 -7.94 15.40
C PHE A 305 13.67 -6.60 15.33
N ILE A 306 13.10 -6.12 16.45
CA ILE A 306 12.50 -4.78 16.54
C ILE A 306 13.54 -3.71 16.22
N THR A 307 14.81 -3.94 16.55
CA THR A 307 15.96 -3.18 16.03
C THR A 307 17.03 -4.18 15.65
N LEU A 308 17.60 -4.04 14.46
CA LEU A 308 18.81 -4.79 14.12
C LEU A 308 19.96 -4.23 14.97
N PRO A 309 20.71 -5.08 15.68
CA PRO A 309 21.85 -4.64 16.46
C PRO A 309 22.87 -3.91 15.59
N ARG A 310 23.41 -2.79 16.08
CA ARG A 310 24.47 -2.03 15.40
C ARG A 310 25.76 -2.20 16.18
N GLY A 311 26.66 -3.07 15.69
CA GLY A 311 27.94 -3.31 16.34
C GLY A 311 28.63 -4.56 15.83
N VAL A 312 29.82 -4.83 16.39
CA VAL A 312 30.69 -5.96 16.05
C VAL A 312 29.91 -7.28 16.17
N GLU A 313 29.98 -8.10 15.13
CA GLU A 313 29.44 -9.46 15.11
C GLU A 313 29.80 -10.17 16.42
N SER A 314 28.80 -10.75 17.11
CA SER A 314 28.90 -11.61 18.32
C SER A 314 28.51 -11.07 19.71
N VAL A 315 28.11 -9.80 19.89
CA VAL A 315 27.61 -9.33 21.20
C VAL A 315 26.10 -9.06 21.16
N THR A 316 25.31 -9.98 21.71
CA THR A 316 23.91 -9.70 22.06
C THR A 316 23.88 -8.80 23.30
N ARG A 317 23.51 -7.54 23.13
CA ARG A 317 23.34 -6.59 24.25
C ARG A 317 21.86 -6.48 24.59
N GLU A 318 21.54 -6.46 25.88
CA GLU A 318 20.17 -6.15 26.33
C GLU A 318 19.83 -4.71 25.96
N GLY A 319 18.61 -4.50 25.46
CA GLY A 319 18.14 -3.19 24.98
C GLY A 319 17.98 -3.14 23.46
N LEU A 320 17.60 -1.96 22.96
CA LEU A 320 17.34 -1.71 21.56
C LEU A 320 18.42 -0.75 21.02
N ASP A 321 18.77 -0.86 19.74
CA ASP A 321 19.66 0.08 19.07
C ASP A 321 18.85 1.12 18.28
N LEU A 322 18.81 2.34 18.79
CA LEU A 322 17.95 3.41 18.29
C LEU A 322 18.76 4.66 17.93
N SER A 323 18.23 5.48 17.02
CA SER A 323 18.70 6.86 16.87
C SER A 323 17.75 7.82 17.61
N PRO A 324 18.20 9.02 18.02
CA PRO A 324 17.30 10.00 18.64
C PRO A 324 16.10 10.38 17.77
N SER A 325 16.29 10.41 16.44
CA SER A 325 15.18 10.63 15.50
C SER A 325 14.22 9.43 15.40
N ALA A 326 14.68 8.21 15.70
CA ALA A 326 13.80 7.05 15.81
C ALA A 326 12.98 7.11 17.11
N ILE A 327 13.61 7.47 18.23
CA ILE A 327 12.91 7.69 19.51
C ILE A 327 11.82 8.74 19.34
N GLU A 328 12.14 9.91 18.77
CA GLU A 328 11.16 10.97 18.54
C GLU A 328 9.98 10.51 17.68
N SER A 329 10.24 9.76 16.60
CA SER A 329 9.18 9.22 15.74
C SER A 329 8.26 8.24 16.47
N TYR A 330 8.80 7.45 17.40
CA TYR A 330 8.01 6.54 18.24
C TYR A 330 7.17 7.30 19.27
N LEU A 331 7.74 8.34 19.88
CA LEU A 331 7.01 9.22 20.81
C LEU A 331 5.86 9.95 20.11
N ASP A 332 6.05 10.37 18.86
CA ASP A 332 5.02 10.95 17.99
C ASP A 332 3.86 9.95 17.77
N CYS A 333 4.19 8.74 17.29
CA CYS A 333 3.25 7.63 17.09
C CYS A 333 3.99 6.29 16.86
N PRO A 334 3.71 5.22 17.62
CA PRO A 334 4.36 3.91 17.45
C PRO A 334 4.17 3.32 16.04
N TYR A 335 2.98 3.46 15.46
CA TYR A 335 2.72 2.95 14.11
C TYR A 335 3.46 3.74 13.03
N ARG A 336 3.58 5.07 13.19
CA ARG A 336 4.37 5.90 12.27
C ARG A 336 5.84 5.48 12.29
N TRP A 337 6.39 5.25 13.49
CA TRP A 337 7.75 4.73 13.64
C TRP A 337 7.91 3.40 12.91
N PHE A 338 6.97 2.47 13.08
CA PHE A 338 7.04 1.16 12.44
C PHE A 338 7.04 1.27 10.91
N VAL A 339 6.13 2.07 10.36
CA VAL A 339 6.04 2.27 8.90
C VAL A 339 7.27 2.98 8.34
N GLN A 340 7.80 4.01 9.01
CA GLN A 340 8.95 4.77 8.51
C GLN A 340 10.30 4.06 8.73
N ARG A 341 10.46 3.35 9.86
CA ARG A 341 11.77 2.81 10.28
C ARG A 341 11.93 1.32 10.03
N ARG A 342 10.83 0.57 9.88
CA ARG A 342 10.87 -0.88 9.64
C ARG A 342 10.40 -1.27 8.27
N LEU A 343 9.24 -0.75 7.84
CA LEU A 343 8.76 -0.99 6.49
C LEU A 343 9.46 -0.10 5.46
N SER A 344 9.93 1.08 5.90
CA SER A 344 10.61 2.07 5.06
C SER A 344 9.84 2.32 3.76
N LEU A 345 8.54 2.61 3.88
CA LEU A 345 7.64 2.86 2.75
C LEU A 345 7.92 4.19 2.00
N ASP A 346 9.03 4.86 2.28
CA ASP A 346 9.42 6.06 1.56
C ASP A 346 9.89 5.68 0.15
N ALA A 347 9.62 6.55 -0.83
CA ALA A 347 10.04 6.30 -2.20
C ALA A 347 11.58 6.16 -2.26
N PRO A 348 12.11 5.16 -2.98
CA PRO A 348 13.56 4.94 -3.07
C PRO A 348 14.26 6.03 -3.90
N ASP A 349 13.50 6.86 -4.61
CA ASP A 349 14.01 7.87 -5.51
C ASP A 349 14.40 9.14 -4.76
N GLU A 350 15.54 9.73 -5.15
CA GLU A 350 15.94 11.05 -4.68
C GLU A 350 15.06 12.13 -5.32
N GLY A 351 14.61 13.09 -4.52
CA GLY A 351 13.80 14.22 -4.99
C GLY A 351 14.52 15.56 -4.88
N PHE A 352 13.82 16.63 -5.26
CA PHE A 352 14.20 18.00 -4.94
C PHE A 352 13.34 18.53 -3.77
N GLY A 353 13.34 17.78 -2.67
CA GLY A 353 12.43 17.96 -1.55
C GLY A 353 13.03 18.70 -0.34
N SER A 354 12.27 18.72 0.76
CA SER A 354 12.72 19.33 2.02
C SER A 354 13.85 18.54 2.69
N LEU A 355 13.92 17.22 2.46
CA LEU A 355 14.94 16.33 3.01
C LEU A 355 16.30 16.60 2.34
N GLU A 356 16.34 16.59 1.01
CA GLU A 356 17.55 16.86 0.23
C GLU A 356 18.04 18.28 0.47
N ARG A 357 17.12 19.25 0.50
CA ARG A 357 17.44 20.64 0.86
C ARG A 357 18.07 20.74 2.26
N GLY A 358 17.54 19.99 3.23
CA GLY A 358 18.09 19.94 4.59
C GLY A 358 19.51 19.39 4.62
N THR A 359 19.71 18.25 3.97
CA THR A 359 21.00 17.58 3.85
C THR A 359 22.06 18.49 3.21
N PHE A 360 21.69 19.17 2.13
CA PHE A 360 22.58 20.13 1.46
C PHE A 360 22.96 21.32 2.36
N VAL A 361 22.02 21.86 3.13
CA VAL A 361 22.30 22.96 4.07
C VAL A 361 23.22 22.51 5.20
N HIS A 362 23.01 21.32 5.76
CA HIS A 362 23.89 20.74 6.79
C HIS A 362 25.32 20.61 6.28
N GLU A 363 25.49 20.03 5.10
CA GLU A 363 26.79 19.88 4.45
C GLU A 363 27.52 21.21 4.25
N VAL A 364 26.81 22.22 3.71
CA VAL A 364 27.40 23.54 3.47
C VAL A 364 27.85 24.17 4.78
N LEU A 365 27.04 24.08 5.85
CA LEU A 365 27.41 24.62 7.15
C LEU A 365 28.56 23.87 7.81
N GLN A 366 28.57 22.53 7.76
CA GLN A 366 29.69 21.73 8.26
C GLN A 366 30.99 22.13 7.55
N SER A 367 30.97 22.16 6.22
CA SER A 367 32.12 22.52 5.40
C SER A 367 32.59 23.94 5.69
N PHE A 368 31.65 24.88 5.88
CA PHE A 368 31.97 26.25 6.27
C PHE A 368 32.71 26.32 7.60
N TYR A 369 32.22 25.68 8.66
CA TYR A 369 32.89 25.75 9.97
C TYR A 369 34.23 25.02 9.95
N LEU A 370 34.36 23.87 9.27
CA LEU A 370 35.65 23.19 9.12
C LEU A 370 36.69 24.09 8.44
N ARG A 371 36.31 24.72 7.31
CA ARG A 371 37.18 25.65 6.60
C ARG A 371 37.51 26.90 7.41
N LEU A 372 36.56 27.40 8.21
CA LEU A 372 36.77 28.53 9.10
C LEU A 372 37.88 28.22 10.12
N HIS A 373 37.85 27.03 10.72
CA HIS A 373 38.88 26.54 11.64
C HIS A 373 40.23 26.33 10.94
N GLU A 374 40.24 25.80 9.72
CA GLU A 374 41.46 25.65 8.90
C GLU A 374 42.15 27.00 8.63
N GLU A 375 41.37 28.08 8.50
CA GLU A 375 41.88 29.45 8.34
C GLU A 375 42.30 30.11 9.67
N GLY A 376 42.26 29.36 10.78
CA GLY A 376 42.66 29.84 12.10
C GLY A 376 41.60 30.71 12.81
N MET A 377 40.37 30.73 12.30
CA MET A 377 39.24 31.44 12.91
C MET A 377 38.39 30.45 13.71
N GLU A 378 38.39 30.56 15.03
CA GLU A 378 37.58 29.69 15.92
C GLU A 378 36.06 29.97 15.78
N ARG A 379 35.69 31.22 15.50
CA ARG A 379 34.30 31.64 15.28
C ARG A 379 34.22 32.86 14.37
N VAL A 380 33.03 33.21 13.90
CA VAL A 380 32.86 34.45 13.14
C VAL A 380 32.93 35.62 14.14
N THR A 381 33.86 36.55 13.92
CA THR A 381 33.94 37.80 14.69
C THR A 381 33.54 38.99 13.83
N ALA A 382 33.43 40.17 14.44
CA ALA A 382 33.18 41.39 13.69
C ALA A 382 34.32 41.70 12.70
N GLU A 383 35.58 41.44 13.08
CA GLU A 383 36.74 41.63 12.21
C GLU A 383 36.82 40.57 11.10
N GLY A 384 36.54 39.30 11.42
CA GLY A 384 36.59 38.19 10.46
C GLY A 384 35.36 38.08 9.53
N ARG A 385 34.37 38.95 9.70
CA ARG A 385 33.06 38.84 9.02
C ARG A 385 33.16 38.87 7.50
N GLU A 386 33.98 39.75 6.93
CA GLU A 386 34.13 39.86 5.47
C GLU A 386 34.71 38.55 4.89
N ARG A 387 35.75 38.00 5.54
CA ARG A 387 36.33 36.72 5.13
C ARG A 387 35.34 35.58 5.29
N ALA A 388 34.60 35.51 6.39
CA ALA A 388 33.57 34.49 6.62
C ALA A 388 32.48 34.53 5.53
N LEU A 389 32.08 35.72 5.08
CA LEU A 389 31.11 35.88 4.00
C LEU A 389 31.65 35.42 2.64
N ALA A 390 32.92 35.68 2.34
CA ALA A 390 33.57 35.13 1.15
C ALA A 390 33.68 33.60 1.24
N LEU A 391 34.02 33.07 2.41
CA LEU A 391 34.21 31.65 2.62
C LEU A 391 32.91 30.84 2.46
N ILE A 392 31.78 31.32 2.98
CA ILE A 392 30.49 30.62 2.78
C ILE A 392 30.07 30.60 1.31
N ASP A 393 30.44 31.63 0.54
CA ASP A 393 30.19 31.72 -0.90
C ASP A 393 31.01 30.66 -1.65
N GLU A 394 32.32 30.58 -1.36
CA GLU A 394 33.24 29.57 -1.90
C GLU A 394 32.78 28.13 -1.56
N VAL A 395 32.38 27.90 -0.31
CA VAL A 395 31.89 26.60 0.15
C VAL A 395 30.57 26.22 -0.53
N PHE A 396 29.68 27.18 -0.76
CA PHE A 396 28.43 26.93 -1.46
C PHE A 396 28.67 26.46 -2.90
N ASP A 397 29.60 27.10 -3.62
CA ASP A 397 29.99 26.70 -4.98
C ASP A 397 30.62 25.31 -5.00
N ALA A 398 31.53 25.03 -4.06
CA ALA A 398 32.15 23.72 -3.92
C ALA A 398 31.12 22.61 -3.61
N ALA A 399 30.18 22.87 -2.70
CA ALA A 399 29.11 21.94 -2.36
C ALA A 399 28.20 21.67 -3.57
N CYS A 400 27.83 22.70 -4.34
CA CYS A 400 27.06 22.54 -5.58
C CYS A 400 27.79 21.66 -6.60
N ALA A 401 29.10 21.87 -6.80
CA ALA A 401 29.90 21.08 -7.72
C ALA A 401 30.04 19.62 -7.26
N ALA A 402 30.15 19.39 -5.96
CA ALA A 402 30.31 18.06 -5.38
C ALA A 402 29.05 17.18 -5.47
N GLN A 403 27.85 17.76 -5.60
CA GLN A 403 26.61 16.98 -5.66
C GLN A 403 26.61 15.96 -6.81
N ALA A 404 27.14 16.32 -7.98
CA ALA A 404 27.10 15.47 -9.18
C ALA A 404 27.93 14.19 -9.05
N THR A 405 28.99 14.20 -8.24
CA THR A 405 29.92 13.06 -8.08
C THR A 405 29.54 12.15 -6.92
N ARG A 406 28.54 12.53 -6.12
CA ARG A 406 28.08 11.73 -4.99
C ARG A 406 27.18 10.59 -5.41
N ARG A 407 27.19 9.55 -4.56
CA ARG A 407 26.25 8.45 -4.65
C ARG A 407 24.81 9.00 -4.55
N PRO A 408 23.90 8.54 -5.43
CA PRO A 408 22.48 8.89 -5.34
C PRO A 408 21.88 8.56 -3.98
N GLY A 409 20.89 9.35 -3.55
CA GLY A 409 20.12 9.09 -2.33
C GLY A 409 19.43 10.34 -1.78
N HIS A 410 20.20 11.35 -1.38
CA HIS A 410 19.68 12.59 -0.78
C HIS A 410 20.33 13.85 -1.38
N ARG A 411 20.66 13.79 -2.66
CA ARG A 411 21.36 14.88 -3.35
C ARG A 411 20.38 16.00 -3.69
N TYR A 412 20.79 17.25 -3.50
CA TYR A 412 19.98 18.43 -3.84
C TYR A 412 20.37 18.96 -5.22
N VAL A 413 20.16 18.13 -6.24
CA VAL A 413 20.52 18.41 -7.64
C VAL A 413 19.30 18.93 -8.39
N PRO A 414 19.33 20.17 -8.90
CA PRO A 414 18.19 20.70 -9.65
C PRO A 414 18.12 20.09 -11.06
N ALA A 415 16.95 19.63 -11.46
CA ALA A 415 16.64 19.09 -12.78
C ALA A 415 16.24 20.19 -13.78
N ASP A 416 15.61 21.26 -13.32
CA ASP A 416 15.12 22.34 -14.18
C ASP A 416 15.64 23.74 -13.78
N ARG A 417 15.12 24.78 -14.43
CA ARG A 417 15.49 26.18 -14.13
C ARG A 417 14.92 26.64 -12.78
N ARG A 418 13.69 26.26 -12.45
CA ARG A 418 13.02 26.66 -11.22
C ARG A 418 13.75 26.10 -10.00
N GLU A 419 14.15 24.83 -10.05
CA GLU A 419 14.91 24.18 -8.99
C GLU A 419 16.29 24.79 -8.83
N ARG A 420 16.95 25.17 -9.95
CA ARG A 420 18.20 25.95 -9.90
C ARG A 420 17.99 27.27 -9.16
N ASP A 421 16.95 28.03 -9.50
CA ASP A 421 16.64 29.29 -8.83
C ASP A 421 16.33 29.08 -7.33
N LEU A 422 15.63 27.99 -6.96
CA LEU A 422 15.37 27.61 -5.57
C LEU A 422 16.64 27.26 -4.79
N ARG A 423 17.61 26.58 -5.42
CA ARG A 423 18.92 26.30 -4.82
C ARG A 423 19.71 27.59 -4.64
N GLU A 424 19.83 28.40 -5.69
CA GLU A 424 20.59 29.67 -5.63
C GLU A 424 19.98 30.67 -4.62
N ALA A 425 18.67 30.60 -4.36
CA ALA A 425 18.02 31.38 -3.31
C ALA A 425 18.53 31.07 -1.90
N LEU A 426 19.17 29.90 -1.67
CA LEU A 426 19.79 29.56 -0.39
C LEU A 426 21.06 30.38 -0.11
N ARG A 427 21.80 30.79 -1.15
CA ARG A 427 23.07 31.52 -1.02
C ARG A 427 22.93 32.81 -0.19
N PRO A 428 22.06 33.78 -0.54
CA PRO A 428 21.87 34.98 0.27
C PRO A 428 21.28 34.69 1.66
N GLN A 429 20.56 33.58 1.83
CA GLN A 429 20.02 33.19 3.14
C GLN A 429 21.13 32.73 4.09
N LEU A 430 22.04 31.89 3.60
CA LEU A 430 23.20 31.41 4.35
C LEU A 430 24.21 32.54 4.63
N ALA A 431 24.42 33.45 3.69
CA ALA A 431 25.26 34.63 3.93
C ALA A 431 24.73 35.50 5.09
N ARG A 432 23.40 35.70 5.17
CA ARG A 432 22.79 36.41 6.31
C ARG A 432 22.99 35.65 7.62
N TYR A 433 22.86 34.33 7.61
CA TYR A 433 23.10 33.49 8.78
C TYR A 433 24.54 33.66 9.29
N VAL A 434 25.54 33.50 8.42
CA VAL A 434 26.96 33.70 8.75
C VAL A 434 27.23 35.11 9.27
N ALA A 435 26.62 36.13 8.67
CA ALA A 435 26.73 37.50 9.16
C ALA A 435 26.18 37.70 10.58
N ALA A 436 25.15 36.96 10.98
CA ALA A 436 24.55 37.03 12.31
C ALA A 436 25.29 36.19 13.36
N GLU A 437 26.11 35.22 12.91
CA GLU A 437 26.87 34.29 13.76
C GLU A 437 27.75 35.02 14.77
N ALA A 438 28.34 36.16 14.39
CA ALA A 438 29.19 36.94 15.28
C ALA A 438 28.50 37.38 16.59
N SER A 439 27.18 37.59 16.53
CA SER A 439 26.35 37.97 17.69
C SER A 439 25.62 36.79 18.34
N PHE A 440 25.68 35.60 17.74
CA PHE A 440 25.04 34.39 18.25
C PHE A 440 25.99 33.68 19.23
N LEU A 441 25.49 33.39 20.43
CA LEU A 441 26.21 32.72 21.52
C LEU A 441 27.61 33.30 21.77
N PRO A 442 27.73 34.59 22.15
CA PRO A 442 29.03 35.20 22.43
C PRO A 442 29.80 34.41 23.50
N GLY A 443 31.07 34.12 23.23
CA GLY A 443 31.95 33.36 24.12
C GLY A 443 31.90 31.83 23.93
N PHE A 444 30.93 31.33 23.15
CA PHE A 444 30.90 29.93 22.73
C PHE A 444 31.58 29.76 21.37
N VAL A 445 32.34 28.67 21.23
CA VAL A 445 33.10 28.33 20.03
C VAL A 445 32.56 27.04 19.44
N PRO A 446 32.20 26.98 18.14
CA PRO A 446 31.79 25.76 17.46
C PRO A 446 32.88 24.70 17.41
N THR A 447 32.97 23.89 18.48
CA THR A 447 34.10 23.02 18.75
C THR A 447 33.95 21.65 18.11
N TYR A 448 32.73 21.11 18.10
CA TYR A 448 32.43 19.81 17.50
C TYR A 448 31.37 19.96 16.41
N LEU A 449 31.64 19.42 15.23
CA LEU A 449 30.82 19.53 14.03
C LEU A 449 30.52 18.13 13.49
N GLU A 450 29.26 17.84 13.19
CA GLU A 450 28.79 16.50 12.77
C GLU A 450 29.39 15.40 13.67
N TRP A 451 29.34 15.63 14.98
CA TRP A 451 30.02 14.78 15.96
C TRP A 451 29.24 13.48 16.13
N SER A 452 29.83 12.39 15.63
CA SER A 452 29.24 11.06 15.63
C SER A 452 29.61 10.28 16.89
N TYR A 453 28.66 9.55 17.46
CA TYR A 453 28.86 8.74 18.66
C TYR A 453 28.20 7.36 18.55
N GLY A 454 28.67 6.43 19.38
CA GLY A 454 28.08 5.10 19.50
C GLY A 454 28.47 4.11 18.39
N GLN A 455 29.44 4.44 17.53
CA GLN A 455 29.96 3.53 16.50
C GLN A 455 30.58 2.26 17.10
N ASP A 456 31.22 2.38 18.28
CA ASP A 456 31.90 1.28 18.98
C ASP A 456 31.00 0.59 20.04
N GLY A 457 29.68 0.58 19.82
CA GLY A 457 28.74 -0.18 20.64
C GLY A 457 27.71 0.64 21.43
N GLY A 458 27.25 1.75 20.85
CA GLY A 458 26.13 2.54 21.38
C GLY A 458 26.42 3.26 22.69
N VAL A 459 25.64 4.32 22.96
CA VAL A 459 25.66 5.04 24.25
C VAL A 459 24.40 4.68 25.01
N PRO A 460 24.46 4.32 26.31
CA PRO A 460 23.25 4.02 27.06
C PRO A 460 22.40 5.28 27.22
N TYR A 461 21.10 5.17 26.97
CA TYR A 461 20.10 6.21 27.20
C TYR A 461 18.73 5.57 27.40
N ALA A 462 18.02 5.95 28.48
CA ALA A 462 16.66 5.48 28.74
C ALA A 462 16.49 3.94 28.71
N GLY A 463 17.50 3.17 29.16
CA GLY A 463 17.49 1.70 29.17
C GLY A 463 17.82 1.03 27.82
N HIS A 464 18.16 1.81 26.81
CA HIS A 464 18.50 1.34 25.46
C HIS A 464 19.82 1.94 24.98
N TRP A 465 20.29 1.51 23.82
CA TRP A 465 21.52 1.99 23.20
C TRP A 465 21.18 2.98 22.09
N ILE A 466 21.87 4.11 22.09
CA ILE A 466 21.68 5.13 21.06
C ILE A 466 22.94 5.39 20.27
N VAL A 467 22.75 5.55 18.97
CA VAL A 467 23.77 5.97 18.00
C VAL A 467 23.26 7.16 17.21
N GLY A 468 24.14 8.08 16.88
CA GLY A 468 23.74 9.26 16.14
C GLY A 468 24.88 10.22 15.89
N THR A 469 24.49 11.35 15.34
CA THR A 469 25.37 12.45 14.98
C THR A 469 24.73 13.73 15.47
N VAL A 470 25.52 14.58 16.12
CA VAL A 470 25.10 15.90 16.59
C VAL A 470 25.64 16.93 15.61
N ASP A 471 24.76 17.72 14.99
CA ASP A 471 25.13 18.66 13.92
C ASP A 471 26.23 19.64 14.39
N ARG A 472 26.04 20.27 15.57
CA ARG A 472 27.00 21.23 16.12
C ARG A 472 26.95 21.29 17.66
N ILE A 473 28.13 21.36 18.30
CA ILE A 473 28.28 21.58 19.73
C ILE A 473 29.23 22.75 19.94
N ASP A 474 28.73 23.79 20.59
CA ASP A 474 29.53 24.97 20.93
C ASP A 474 29.94 24.90 22.39
N VAL A 475 31.22 25.17 22.68
CA VAL A 475 31.79 25.08 24.02
C VAL A 475 32.42 26.42 24.38
N ASP A 476 32.27 26.84 25.63
CA ASP A 476 32.92 28.05 26.14
C ASP A 476 34.11 27.75 27.05
N GLY A 477 34.82 28.81 27.47
CA GLY A 477 36.00 28.71 28.34
C GLY A 477 35.70 28.20 29.76
N GLU A 478 34.44 28.06 30.16
CA GLU A 478 34.03 27.53 31.47
C GLU A 478 33.63 26.05 31.41
N GLY A 479 33.74 25.41 30.23
CA GLY A 479 33.31 24.02 30.03
C GLY A 479 31.79 23.86 29.93
N ARG A 480 31.06 24.94 29.67
CA ARG A 480 29.63 24.91 29.34
C ARG A 480 29.48 24.65 27.85
N ALA A 481 28.44 23.93 27.47
CA ALA A 481 28.17 23.56 26.09
C ALA A 481 26.73 23.90 25.66
N VAL A 482 26.57 24.21 24.38
CA VAL A 482 25.28 24.36 23.71
C VAL A 482 25.20 23.37 22.57
N VAL A 483 24.15 22.55 22.56
CA VAL A 483 23.89 21.59 21.48
C VAL A 483 22.97 22.24 20.45
N ILE A 484 23.38 22.24 19.19
CA ILE A 484 22.64 22.85 18.08
C ILE A 484 22.30 21.77 17.05
N ASP A 485 21.02 21.73 16.68
CA ASP A 485 20.47 20.87 15.63
C ASP A 485 19.82 21.77 14.56
N TYR A 486 20.29 21.66 13.32
CA TYR A 486 19.86 22.52 12.23
C TYR A 486 18.58 21.98 11.59
N LYS A 487 17.60 22.87 11.38
CA LYS A 487 16.32 22.53 10.72
C LYS A 487 15.93 23.57 9.68
N THR A 488 15.62 23.13 8.47
CA THR A 488 15.15 24.05 7.40
C THR A 488 13.69 24.50 7.59
N SER A 489 12.96 23.89 8.52
CA SER A 489 11.64 24.32 8.97
C SER A 489 11.56 24.28 10.49
N LEU A 490 11.11 25.39 11.09
CA LEU A 490 10.78 25.48 12.51
C LEU A 490 9.33 25.91 12.65
N GLY A 491 8.62 25.21 13.52
CA GLY A 491 7.22 25.48 13.86
C GLY A 491 7.00 25.39 15.38
N PRO A 492 5.75 25.54 15.84
CA PRO A 492 5.44 25.61 17.27
C PRO A 492 5.92 24.39 18.08
N ALA A 493 5.99 23.21 17.47
CA ALA A 493 6.43 21.98 18.13
C ALA A 493 7.91 21.98 18.58
N TYR A 494 8.74 22.89 18.06
CA TYR A 494 10.17 22.97 18.45
C TYR A 494 10.41 23.82 19.71
N HIS A 495 9.37 24.51 20.20
CA HIS A 495 9.46 25.16 21.50
C HIS A 495 9.42 24.12 22.62
N LEU A 496 10.09 24.42 23.74
CA LEU A 496 10.07 23.57 24.91
C LEU A 496 8.65 23.41 25.47
N HIS A 497 7.89 24.51 25.51
CA HIS A 497 6.52 24.55 26.02
C HIS A 497 5.65 25.64 25.36
N GLY A 498 4.38 25.71 25.74
CA GLY A 498 3.42 26.74 25.31
C GLY A 498 3.73 28.14 25.89
N ARG A 499 2.92 29.17 25.57
CA ARG A 499 3.12 30.52 26.16
C ARG A 499 2.56 30.68 27.56
N GLU A 500 1.50 29.95 27.86
CA GLU A 500 0.78 30.00 29.11
C GLU A 500 1.01 28.67 29.80
N GLU A 501 1.81 28.68 30.87
CA GLU A 501 1.98 27.53 31.74
C GLU A 501 1.40 27.84 33.11
N GLU A 502 0.59 26.92 33.64
CA GLU A 502 0.15 27.02 35.01
C GLU A 502 1.33 26.70 35.96
N PRO A 503 1.61 27.56 36.95
CA PRO A 503 2.59 27.25 37.98
C PRO A 503 2.28 25.90 38.64
N GLY A 504 3.25 24.99 38.63
CA GLY A 504 3.07 23.64 39.19
C GLY A 504 2.41 22.62 38.25
N ALA A 505 2.19 22.95 36.98
CA ALA A 505 1.74 21.97 35.99
C ALA A 505 2.67 20.73 35.95
N PRO A 506 2.12 19.51 35.82
CA PRO A 506 2.92 18.30 35.77
C PRO A 506 3.84 18.31 34.55
N PHE A 507 4.99 17.64 34.67
CA PHE A 507 5.94 17.52 33.57
C PHE A 507 5.30 16.75 32.40
N ALA A 508 5.32 17.36 31.23
CA ALA A 508 5.00 16.73 29.96
C ALA A 508 6.25 16.73 29.08
N LEU A 509 6.45 15.64 28.32
CA LEU A 509 7.55 15.58 27.37
C LEU A 509 7.41 16.69 26.31
N PRO A 510 8.50 17.41 26.02
CA PRO A 510 8.56 18.27 24.85
C PRO A 510 8.28 17.49 23.57
N ARG A 511 7.65 18.14 22.59
CA ARG A 511 7.31 17.52 21.30
C ARG A 511 8.55 17.10 20.51
N LYS A 512 9.63 17.87 20.60
CA LYS A 512 10.90 17.61 19.90
C LYS A 512 11.99 17.24 20.89
N MET A 513 12.40 15.99 20.84
CA MET A 513 13.25 15.35 21.84
C MET A 513 14.69 15.17 21.39
N GLN A 514 14.98 15.22 20.09
CA GLN A 514 16.31 14.95 19.54
C GLN A 514 17.43 15.73 20.24
N ALA A 515 17.29 17.05 20.37
CA ALA A 515 18.33 17.89 20.97
C ALA A 515 18.54 17.62 22.48
N LEU A 516 17.49 17.28 23.22
CA LEU A 516 17.58 16.91 24.65
C LEU A 516 18.28 15.56 24.83
N ILE A 517 18.03 14.60 23.93
CA ILE A 517 18.73 13.32 23.92
C ILE A 517 20.23 13.56 23.64
N TYR A 518 20.54 14.38 22.64
CA TYR A 518 21.92 14.76 22.33
C TYR A 518 22.62 15.43 23.51
N ALA A 519 21.98 16.37 24.21
CA ALA A 519 22.55 16.98 25.40
C ALA A 519 23.01 15.95 26.43
N ARG A 520 22.17 14.93 26.69
CA ARG A 520 22.51 13.88 27.65
C ARG A 520 23.71 13.04 27.23
N VAL A 521 23.82 12.74 25.93
CA VAL A 521 24.98 12.03 25.36
C VAL A 521 26.24 12.87 25.47
N VAL A 522 26.14 14.16 25.12
CA VAL A 522 27.24 15.12 25.15
C VAL A 522 27.78 15.29 26.57
N GLU A 523 26.93 15.44 27.58
CA GLU A 523 27.36 15.49 28.99
C GLU A 523 28.14 14.24 29.40
N ARG A 524 27.65 13.05 29.01
CA ARG A 524 28.25 11.76 29.39
C ARG A 524 29.60 11.51 28.72
N LEU A 525 29.72 11.83 27.43
CA LEU A 525 30.90 11.46 26.64
C LEU A 525 31.98 12.54 26.62
N LEU A 526 31.60 13.82 26.64
CA LEU A 526 32.54 14.93 26.55
C LEU A 526 32.86 15.57 27.90
N GLY A 527 32.14 15.22 28.98
CA GLY A 527 32.38 15.75 30.32
C GLY A 527 32.11 17.26 30.45
N VAL A 528 31.36 17.84 29.52
CA VAL A 528 30.93 19.24 29.51
C VAL A 528 29.56 19.40 30.17
N ARG A 529 29.24 20.61 30.64
CA ARG A 529 27.91 20.93 31.17
C ARG A 529 27.04 21.54 30.08
N VAL A 530 26.01 20.85 29.62
CA VAL A 530 25.09 21.42 28.61
C VAL A 530 24.14 22.42 29.26
N VAL A 531 24.11 23.64 28.74
CA VAL A 531 23.30 24.76 29.25
C VAL A 531 22.18 25.18 28.30
N ALA A 532 22.20 24.72 27.05
CA ALA A 532 21.11 24.89 26.11
C ALA A 532 21.09 23.82 25.02
N THR A 533 19.89 23.58 24.48
CA THR A 533 19.63 22.72 23.31
C THR A 533 18.78 23.51 22.33
N LEU A 534 19.34 23.80 21.16
CA LEU A 534 18.75 24.73 20.20
C LEU A 534 18.46 24.03 18.87
N TYR A 535 17.26 24.27 18.37
CA TYR A 535 16.90 24.00 16.99
C TYR A 535 17.05 25.30 16.20
N VAL A 536 17.98 25.32 15.24
CA VAL A 536 18.34 26.54 14.50
C VAL A 536 17.92 26.42 13.04
N ASN A 537 17.18 27.40 12.55
CA ASN A 537 16.90 27.54 11.12
C ASN A 537 17.85 28.56 10.51
N PRO A 538 18.90 28.13 9.79
CA PRO A 538 19.87 29.06 9.23
C PRO A 538 19.23 29.95 8.16
N LEU A 539 18.26 29.43 7.40
CA LEU A 539 17.66 30.15 6.27
C LEU A 539 16.77 31.32 6.70
N ARG A 540 16.15 31.20 7.88
CA ARG A 540 15.22 32.19 8.47
C ARG A 540 15.76 32.88 9.72
N GLN A 541 16.94 32.48 10.20
CA GLN A 541 17.54 32.97 11.46
C GLN A 541 16.59 32.83 12.65
N ALA A 542 15.79 31.76 12.65
CA ALA A 542 14.84 31.46 13.73
C ALA A 542 15.45 30.41 14.65
N VAL A 543 15.19 30.54 15.95
CA VAL A 543 15.73 29.67 16.99
C VAL A 543 14.58 29.19 17.88
N ALA A 544 14.59 27.91 18.22
CA ALA A 544 13.69 27.31 19.20
C ALA A 544 14.47 26.31 20.06
N GLY A 545 13.87 25.79 21.12
CA GLY A 545 14.48 24.79 21.98
C GLY A 545 14.41 25.16 23.45
N ALA A 546 15.47 24.85 24.19
CA ALA A 546 15.53 25.01 25.64
C ALA A 546 16.86 25.63 26.09
N PHE A 547 16.85 26.51 27.09
CA PHE A 547 18.07 27.05 27.69
C PHE A 547 17.93 27.26 29.20
N ASP A 548 19.04 27.12 29.92
CA ASP A 548 19.14 27.43 31.35
C ASP A 548 19.23 28.95 31.56
N ALA A 549 18.14 29.56 32.03
CA ALA A 549 18.06 31.00 32.25
C ALA A 549 18.99 31.51 33.37
N ARG A 550 19.59 30.62 34.17
CA ARG A 550 20.60 30.97 35.17
C ARG A 550 22.01 31.04 34.59
N SER A 551 22.23 30.39 33.44
CA SER A 551 23.54 30.23 32.83
C SER A 551 23.69 31.03 31.53
N LEU A 552 22.58 31.31 30.83
CA LEU A 552 22.55 32.01 29.54
C LEU A 552 21.45 33.09 29.53
N ASP A 553 21.79 34.28 29.05
CA ASP A 553 20.81 35.33 28.73
C ASP A 553 20.18 35.05 27.36
N ALA A 554 18.87 35.24 27.23
CA ALA A 554 18.18 35.10 25.96
C ALA A 554 18.72 36.03 24.86
N ALA A 555 19.30 37.18 25.22
CA ALA A 555 19.95 38.10 24.29
C ALA A 555 21.13 37.46 23.54
N ALA A 556 21.74 36.40 24.09
CA ALA A 556 22.78 35.61 23.41
C ALA A 556 22.24 34.79 22.23
N MET A 557 20.92 34.61 22.11
CA MET A 557 20.27 33.79 21.09
C MET A 557 19.21 34.59 20.33
N PRO A 558 19.61 35.56 19.46
CA PRO A 558 18.67 36.29 18.63
C PRO A 558 17.73 35.36 17.83
N GLY A 559 16.42 35.67 17.85
CA GLY A 559 15.40 34.87 17.16
C GLY A 559 14.77 33.76 18.01
N LEU A 560 15.21 33.58 19.26
CA LEU A 560 14.58 32.71 20.27
C LEU A 560 13.38 33.42 20.94
N ASP A 561 12.28 32.70 21.19
CA ASP A 561 11.19 33.16 22.07
C ASP A 561 11.50 32.73 23.53
N PRO A 562 11.92 33.64 24.43
CA PRO A 562 12.37 33.27 25.77
C PRO A 562 11.22 32.71 26.62
N ALA A 563 9.99 33.16 26.37
CA ALA A 563 8.82 32.77 27.14
C ALA A 563 8.43 31.29 26.93
N ARG A 564 8.91 30.67 25.84
CA ARG A 564 8.61 29.28 25.47
C ARG A 564 9.81 28.34 25.55
N SER A 565 10.98 28.86 25.96
CA SER A 565 12.27 28.17 25.82
C SER A 565 13.11 28.17 27.09
N ARG A 566 12.78 29.02 28.07
CA ARG A 566 13.55 29.13 29.31
C ARG A 566 13.33 27.93 30.25
N VAL A 567 14.35 27.58 31.00
CA VAL A 567 14.28 26.70 32.18
C VAL A 567 14.79 27.52 33.37
N PRO A 568 14.12 27.53 34.55
CA PRO A 568 12.99 26.70 34.97
C PRO A 568 11.64 27.06 34.30
N TYR A 569 10.74 26.08 34.27
CA TYR A 569 9.35 26.20 33.78
C TYR A 569 8.46 25.18 34.51
N GLY A 570 7.15 25.44 34.63
CA GLY A 570 6.22 24.56 35.35
C GLY A 570 6.78 23.93 36.64
N ALA A 571 6.82 22.59 36.69
CA ALA A 571 7.41 21.80 37.78
C ALA A 571 8.91 21.47 37.63
N VAL A 572 9.58 21.99 36.59
CA VAL A 572 11.00 21.75 36.28
C VAL A 572 11.85 22.90 36.80
N GLY A 573 12.63 22.66 37.84
CA GLY A 573 13.41 23.68 38.57
C GLY A 573 14.80 23.98 38.00
N SER A 574 15.32 23.13 37.11
CA SER A 574 16.65 23.29 36.49
C SER A 574 16.79 22.55 35.16
N PHE A 575 17.80 22.92 34.36
CA PHE A 575 18.08 22.25 33.08
C PHE A 575 18.51 20.79 33.24
N PRO A 576 19.36 20.40 34.22
CA PRO A 576 19.65 18.98 34.47
C PRO A 576 18.40 18.18 34.88
N GLU A 577 17.46 18.81 35.61
CA GLU A 577 16.19 18.18 35.96
C GLU A 577 15.30 17.94 34.73
N LEU A 578 15.29 18.87 33.75
CA LEU A 578 14.63 18.66 32.46
C LEU A 578 15.16 17.40 31.77
N LEU A 579 16.48 17.27 31.66
CA LEU A 579 17.11 16.12 31.01
C LEU A 579 16.79 14.81 31.73
N ALA A 580 16.83 14.82 33.07
CA ALA A 580 16.54 13.64 33.88
C ALA A 580 15.07 13.19 33.74
N ARG A 581 14.11 14.10 33.90
CA ARG A 581 12.68 13.79 33.76
C ARG A 581 12.33 13.34 32.34
N ALA A 582 12.95 13.95 31.33
CA ALA A 582 12.76 13.54 29.95
C ALA A 582 13.30 12.13 29.68
N GLU A 583 14.50 11.79 30.15
CA GLU A 583 15.09 10.45 30.03
C GLU A 583 14.21 9.38 30.72
N GLU A 584 13.66 9.68 31.90
CA GLU A 584 12.75 8.77 32.63
C GLU A 584 11.44 8.53 31.86
N GLU A 585 10.80 9.58 31.34
CA GLU A 585 9.56 9.44 30.58
C GLU A 585 9.79 8.70 29.26
N VAL A 586 10.92 8.97 28.58
CA VAL A 586 11.31 8.24 27.37
C VAL A 586 11.52 6.76 27.68
N ALA A 587 12.19 6.42 28.79
CA ALA A 587 12.41 5.03 29.19
C ALA A 587 11.08 4.27 29.35
N ARG A 588 10.09 4.90 29.99
CA ARG A 588 8.74 4.32 30.15
C ARG A 588 8.07 4.03 28.80
N ARG A 589 8.24 4.94 27.82
CA ARG A 589 7.65 4.79 26.48
C ARG A 589 8.39 3.73 25.66
N LEU A 590 9.72 3.67 25.75
CA LEU A 590 10.53 2.69 25.04
C LEU A 590 10.40 1.27 25.60
N ALA A 591 10.04 1.10 26.88
CA ALA A 591 9.68 -0.21 27.42
C ALA A 591 8.51 -0.85 26.65
N ALA A 592 7.53 -0.05 26.21
CA ALA A 592 6.44 -0.55 25.36
C ALA A 592 6.92 -0.94 23.95
N LEU A 593 7.88 -0.20 23.38
CA LEU A 593 8.49 -0.55 22.11
C LEU A 593 9.24 -1.88 22.21
N ALA A 594 10.02 -2.07 23.29
CA ALA A 594 10.74 -3.31 23.53
C ALA A 594 9.81 -4.52 23.71
N ALA A 595 8.59 -4.29 24.21
CA ALA A 595 7.52 -5.29 24.27
C ALA A 595 6.76 -5.48 22.93
N GLY A 596 7.18 -4.82 21.85
CA GLY A 596 6.59 -4.96 20.52
C GLY A 596 5.32 -4.13 20.26
N ASP A 597 5.03 -3.11 21.08
CA ASP A 597 3.88 -2.23 20.85
C ASP A 597 4.14 -1.25 19.70
N VAL A 598 3.46 -1.45 18.58
CA VAL A 598 3.49 -0.58 17.40
C VAL A 598 2.08 -0.13 17.00
N ARG A 599 1.14 -0.10 17.96
CA ARG A 599 -0.25 0.27 17.70
C ARG A 599 -0.37 1.73 17.26
N PRO A 600 -1.32 2.05 16.38
CA PRO A 600 -1.64 3.44 16.07
C PRO A 600 -2.00 4.21 17.34
N ASN A 601 -1.17 5.19 17.70
CA ASN A 601 -1.39 6.04 18.85
C ASN A 601 -0.75 7.42 18.61
N PRO A 602 -1.32 8.23 17.69
CA PRO A 602 -0.80 9.55 17.40
C PRO A 602 -0.97 10.48 18.59
N SER A 603 0.10 11.20 18.91
CA SER A 603 0.13 12.17 20.00
C SER A 603 -0.60 13.48 19.67
N ASP A 604 -0.79 13.82 18.39
CA ASP A 604 -1.64 14.92 17.89
C ASP A 604 -1.89 14.80 16.37
N LYS A 605 -2.59 15.81 15.81
CA LYS A 605 -2.85 15.95 14.38
C LYS A 605 -1.58 16.14 13.54
N ASP A 606 -0.56 16.80 14.08
CA ASP A 606 0.69 17.06 13.38
C ASP A 606 1.49 15.76 13.19
N ALA A 607 1.41 14.82 14.13
CA ALA A 607 1.98 13.48 14.01
C ALA A 607 1.39 12.69 12.81
N CYS A 608 0.13 12.96 12.44
CA CYS A 608 -0.59 12.35 11.31
C CYS A 608 -0.43 13.09 9.98
N ARG A 609 -0.06 14.37 10.00
CA ARG A 609 -0.04 15.25 8.82
C ARG A 609 0.87 14.74 7.70
N TRP A 610 2.06 14.26 8.07
CA TRP A 610 3.08 13.76 7.13
C TRP A 610 3.35 12.25 7.33
N CYS A 611 2.37 11.52 7.86
CA CYS A 611 2.48 10.08 8.06
C CYS A 611 2.23 9.34 6.74
N PRO A 612 3.12 8.42 6.31
CA PRO A 612 2.94 7.64 5.08
C PRO A 612 1.79 6.62 5.17
N ALA A 613 1.31 6.30 6.37
CA ALA A 613 0.19 5.38 6.58
C ALA A 613 -1.16 6.07 6.30
N VAL A 614 -1.49 6.25 5.01
CA VAL A 614 -2.67 7.03 4.59
C VAL A 614 -3.99 6.43 5.07
N ILE A 615 -4.08 5.09 5.10
CA ILE A 615 -5.26 4.30 5.49
C ILE A 615 -5.29 3.92 6.98
N CYS A 616 -4.56 4.63 7.84
CA CYS A 616 -4.52 4.35 9.28
C CYS A 616 -5.88 4.64 9.95
N GLU A 617 -6.42 3.66 10.67
CA GLU A 617 -7.72 3.75 11.38
C GLU A 617 -7.78 4.83 12.48
N ARG A 618 -6.63 5.26 13.02
CA ARG A 618 -6.55 6.29 14.07
C ARG A 618 -5.95 7.61 13.60
N ARG A 619 -5.98 7.87 12.30
CA ARG A 619 -5.50 9.15 11.76
C ARG A 619 -6.36 10.31 12.29
N LEU A 620 -5.70 11.35 12.81
CA LEU A 620 -6.33 12.54 13.43
C LEU A 620 -6.51 13.72 12.48
#